data_AF-A0A8J5IPC8-F1
#
_entry.id   AF-A0A8J5IPC8-F1
#
_cell.length_a   1.000
_cell.length_b   1.000
_cell.length_c   1.000
_cell.angle_alpha   90.00
_cell.angle_beta   90.00
_cell.angle_gamma   90.00
#
_symmetry.space_group_name_H-M   'P 1'
#
loop_
_entity.id
_entity.type
_entity.pdbx_description
1 polymer ?
#
loop_
_entity_poly.entity_id
_entity_poly.type
_entity_poly.pdbx_seq_one_letter_code
_entity_poly.pdbx_strand_id
1 'polypeptide(L)'
;MVLEAAIERICNDAKGRTEDGKITTFTTHLVDMDNDDQRITWLKGQGTVANTTDKIVGVVWVSENHWCALCISLTKWTYTVMDPRNDEATIVKVDTLFRKVFHPLLDDKKMAARS
;
A
#
# COMPACT_ATOMS: atom_id res chain seq x y z
N MET A 1 -19.34 -4.16 0.81
CA MET A 1 -19.70 -4.26 -0.62
C MET A 1 -20.05 -2.95 -1.35
N VAL A 2 -20.27 -1.78 -0.71
CA VAL A 2 -20.37 -0.47 -1.43
C VAL A 2 -19.04 0.29 -1.42
N LEU A 3 -18.31 0.23 -0.30
CA LEU A 3 -17.08 0.99 -0.13
C LEU A 3 -15.89 0.39 -0.90
N GLU A 4 -15.79 -0.94 -1.01
CA GLU A 4 -14.73 -1.59 -1.79
C GLU A 4 -14.82 -1.21 -3.27
N ALA A 5 -16.03 -1.22 -3.84
CA ALA A 5 -16.27 -0.77 -5.21
C ALA A 5 -15.92 0.72 -5.40
N ALA A 6 -16.17 1.56 -4.39
CA ALA A 6 -15.77 2.96 -4.41
C ALA A 6 -14.24 3.13 -4.34
N ILE A 7 -13.56 2.34 -3.49
CA ILE A 7 -12.10 2.32 -3.37
C ILE A 7 -11.46 1.84 -4.67
N GLU A 8 -11.97 0.75 -5.26
CA GLU A 8 -11.52 0.25 -6.55
C GLU A 8 -11.69 1.30 -7.65
N ARG A 9 -12.82 2.02 -7.66
CA ARG A 9 -13.05 3.09 -8.62
C ARG A 9 -12.08 4.26 -8.44
N ILE A 10 -11.82 4.68 -7.20
CA ILE A 10 -10.82 5.71 -6.90
C ILE A 10 -9.42 5.25 -7.34
N CYS A 11 -9.07 3.99 -7.06
CA CYS A 11 -7.81 3.38 -7.47
C CYS A 11 -7.65 3.33 -8.99
N ASN A 12 -8.71 2.95 -9.71
CA ASN A 12 -8.72 2.90 -11.17
C ASN A 12 -8.64 4.30 -11.80
N ASP A 13 -9.37 5.28 -11.23
CA ASP A 13 -9.29 6.68 -11.65
C ASP A 13 -7.88 7.25 -11.38
N ALA A 14 -7.25 6.90 -10.27
CA ALA A 14 -5.88 7.32 -9.95
C ALA A 14 -4.88 6.75 -10.96
N LYS A 15 -4.99 5.46 -11.30
CA LYS A 15 -4.18 4.81 -12.33
C LYS A 15 -4.35 5.49 -13.70
N GLY A 16 -5.58 5.78 -14.10
CA GLY A 16 -5.88 6.39 -15.40
C GLY A 16 -5.47 7.86 -15.55
N ARG A 17 -5.15 8.55 -14.44
CA ARG A 17 -4.70 9.96 -14.44
C ARG A 17 -3.19 10.13 -14.37
N THR A 18 -2.44 9.06 -14.14
CA THR A 18 -0.98 9.10 -14.01
C THR A 18 -0.34 8.49 -15.24
N GLU A 19 0.80 9.03 -15.69
CA GLU A 19 1.64 8.33 -16.67
C GLU A 19 1.88 6.88 -16.22
N ASP A 20 1.77 5.94 -17.17
CA ASP A 20 1.83 4.50 -16.93
C ASP A 20 2.95 4.13 -15.95
N GLY A 21 2.59 3.46 -14.84
CA GLY A 21 3.55 2.94 -13.86
C GLY A 21 4.10 3.94 -12.84
N LYS A 22 3.69 5.21 -12.84
CA LYS A 22 4.10 6.15 -11.76
C LYS A 22 3.44 5.83 -10.44
N ILE A 23 2.13 5.54 -10.45
CA ILE A 23 1.37 5.21 -9.26
C ILE A 23 0.78 3.81 -9.38
N THR A 24 1.00 2.98 -8.37
CA THR A 24 0.28 1.71 -8.25
C THR A 24 -0.54 1.69 -6.98
N THR A 25 -1.68 1.02 -7.04
CA THR A 25 -2.59 0.92 -5.90
C THR A 25 -2.74 -0.52 -5.42
N PHE A 26 -2.98 -0.69 -4.13
CA PHE A 26 -3.41 -1.97 -3.57
C PHE A 26 -4.79 -1.84 -2.92
N THR A 27 -5.56 -2.92 -2.97
CA THR A 27 -6.93 -2.97 -2.48
C THR A 27 -6.99 -3.41 -1.02
N THR A 28 -8.19 -3.39 -0.47
CA THR A 28 -8.50 -3.86 0.89
C THR A 28 -8.17 -5.34 1.09
N HIS A 29 -8.00 -6.15 0.04
CA HIS A 29 -7.60 -7.54 0.18
C HIS A 29 -6.29 -7.74 0.94
N LEU A 30 -5.39 -6.76 0.93
CA LEU A 30 -4.12 -6.87 1.67
C LEU A 30 -4.35 -7.02 3.18
N VAL A 31 -5.36 -6.34 3.73
CA VAL A 31 -5.63 -6.36 5.17
C VAL A 31 -6.45 -7.57 5.60
N ASP A 32 -7.19 -8.19 4.68
CA ASP A 32 -7.97 -9.40 4.94
C ASP A 32 -7.12 -10.68 4.91
N MET A 33 -5.85 -10.60 4.52
CA MET A 33 -4.92 -11.75 4.53
C MET A 33 -4.43 -12.09 5.94
N ASP A 34 -4.31 -13.39 6.20
CA ASP A 34 -4.06 -13.97 7.52
C ASP A 34 -2.65 -13.67 8.07
N ASN A 35 -1.66 -13.45 7.19
CA ASN A 35 -0.27 -13.23 7.60
C ASN A 35 0.55 -12.39 6.62
N ASP A 36 1.73 -11.95 7.08
CA ASP A 36 2.62 -11.06 6.32
C ASP A 36 3.21 -11.73 5.07
N ASP A 37 3.51 -13.03 5.10
CA ASP A 37 4.06 -13.76 3.94
C ASP A 37 3.07 -13.84 2.77
N GLN A 38 1.80 -14.06 3.08
CA GLN A 38 0.72 -14.01 2.08
C GLN A 38 0.60 -12.62 1.46
N ARG A 39 0.66 -11.57 2.29
CA ARG A 39 0.61 -10.16 1.82
C ARG A 39 1.78 -9.85 0.89
N ILE A 40 2.99 -10.24 1.28
CA ILE A 40 4.21 -10.10 0.47
C ILE A 40 4.05 -10.84 -0.85
N THR A 41 3.61 -12.09 -0.82
CA THR A 41 3.45 -12.95 -2.01
C THR A 41 2.43 -12.36 -2.98
N TRP A 42 1.30 -11.88 -2.46
CA TRP A 42 0.27 -11.24 -3.26
C TRP A 42 0.78 -9.93 -3.89
N LEU A 43 1.45 -9.05 -3.12
CA LEU A 43 2.03 -7.80 -3.63
C LEU A 43 3.07 -8.04 -4.72
N LYS A 44 3.87 -9.11 -4.61
CA LYS A 44 4.80 -9.54 -5.66
C LYS A 44 4.03 -9.99 -6.91
N GLY A 45 3.01 -10.83 -6.75
CA GLY A 45 2.19 -11.33 -7.86
C GLY A 45 1.43 -10.23 -8.62
N GLN A 46 1.01 -9.17 -7.92
CA GLN A 46 0.39 -7.99 -8.55
C GLN A 46 1.39 -7.05 -9.22
N GLY A 47 2.70 -7.27 -9.03
CA GLY A 47 3.74 -6.35 -9.49
C GLY A 47 3.68 -4.97 -8.81
N THR A 48 2.95 -4.83 -7.70
CA THR A 48 2.66 -3.54 -7.06
C THR A 48 3.93 -2.78 -6.71
N VAL A 49 4.91 -3.46 -6.13
CA VAL A 49 6.20 -2.83 -5.79
C VAL A 49 7.12 -2.77 -7.00
N ALA A 50 7.19 -3.85 -7.80
CA ALA A 50 8.10 -3.96 -8.95
C ALA A 50 7.85 -2.90 -10.02
N ASN A 51 6.58 -2.61 -10.33
CA ASN A 51 6.19 -1.76 -11.47
C ASN A 51 6.04 -0.28 -11.11
N THR A 52 6.03 0.09 -9.82
CA THR A 52 5.85 1.48 -9.38
C THR A 52 7.15 2.28 -9.45
N THR A 53 7.09 3.51 -9.96
CA THR A 53 8.28 4.40 -9.98
C THR A 53 8.16 5.62 -9.06
N ASP A 54 6.96 6.07 -8.68
CA ASP A 54 6.77 7.24 -7.80
C ASP A 54 6.06 6.90 -6.49
N LYS A 55 4.81 6.43 -6.54
CA LYS A 55 3.99 6.24 -5.32
C LYS A 55 3.20 4.94 -5.30
N ILE A 56 3.14 4.32 -4.14
CA ILE A 56 2.22 3.20 -3.86
C ILE A 56 1.14 3.73 -2.91
N VAL A 57 -0.13 3.59 -3.29
CA VAL A 57 -1.26 4.11 -2.49
C VAL A 57 -2.27 3.00 -2.24
N GLY A 58 -2.76 2.86 -1.03
CA GLY A 58 -3.82 1.90 -0.76
C GLY A 58 -4.61 2.22 0.50
N VAL A 59 -5.71 1.50 0.66
CA VAL A 59 -6.64 1.66 1.77
C VAL A 59 -6.50 0.46 2.70
N VAL A 60 -6.50 0.73 4.00
CA VAL A 60 -6.24 -0.23 5.07
C VAL A 60 -7.46 -0.28 6.00
N TRP A 61 -8.05 -1.46 6.16
CA TRP A 61 -9.08 -1.73 7.17
C TRP A 61 -8.38 -2.03 8.50
N VAL A 62 -8.57 -1.16 9.47
CA VAL A 62 -7.88 -1.26 10.75
C VAL A 62 -8.82 -1.85 11.78
N SER A 63 -8.49 -3.08 12.20
CA SER A 63 -9.13 -3.78 13.33
C SER A 63 -10.65 -3.88 13.19
N GLU A 64 -11.13 -4.12 11.98
CA GLU A 64 -12.55 -4.26 11.67
C GLU A 64 -13.42 -3.06 12.07
N ASN A 65 -12.81 -1.88 12.22
CA ASN A 65 -13.46 -0.74 12.85
C ASN A 65 -13.46 0.51 11.96
N HIS A 66 -12.35 0.85 11.31
CA HIS A 66 -12.28 2.02 10.43
C HIS A 66 -11.23 1.89 9.33
N TRP A 67 -11.34 2.77 8.34
CA TRP A 67 -10.47 2.87 7.20
C TRP A 67 -9.45 3.99 7.37
N CYS A 68 -8.21 3.72 6.99
CA CYS A 68 -7.19 4.73 6.75
C CYS A 68 -6.52 4.50 5.39
N ALA A 69 -5.80 5.49 4.88
CA ALA A 69 -5.01 5.35 3.67
C ALA A 69 -3.51 5.35 3.98
N LEU A 70 -2.77 4.50 3.27
CA LEU A 70 -1.31 4.44 3.29
C LEU A 70 -0.79 4.92 1.94
N CYS A 71 0.07 5.94 1.96
CA CYS A 71 0.79 6.41 0.78
C CYS A 71 2.29 6.23 1.00
N ILE A 72 2.96 5.50 0.13
CA ILE A 72 4.41 5.27 0.13
C ILE A 72 4.99 6.04 -1.06
N SER A 73 5.95 6.93 -0.82
CA SER A 73 6.69 7.64 -1.86
C SER A 73 8.06 7.00 -2.04
N LEU A 74 8.29 6.44 -3.22
CA LEU A 74 9.56 5.82 -3.62
C LEU A 74 10.63 6.87 -3.92
N THR A 75 10.22 8.05 -4.36
CA THR A 75 11.09 9.19 -4.64
C THR A 75 11.63 9.83 -3.36
N LYS A 76 10.78 9.95 -2.32
CA LYS A 76 11.17 10.53 -1.03
C LYS A 76 11.65 9.51 0.00
N TRP A 77 11.44 8.22 -0.25
CA TRP A 77 11.68 7.15 0.72
C TRP A 77 10.94 7.37 2.04
N THR A 78 9.68 7.82 1.94
CA THR A 78 8.81 8.08 3.08
C THR A 78 7.47 7.40 2.89
N TYR A 79 6.79 7.05 3.98
CA TYR A 79 5.36 6.73 3.94
C TYR A 79 4.55 7.72 4.79
N THR A 80 3.27 7.85 4.46
CA THR A 80 2.31 8.72 5.14
C THR A 80 1.04 7.93 5.41
N VAL A 81 0.59 7.96 6.66
CA VAL A 81 -0.70 7.42 7.07
C VAL A 81 -1.69 8.58 7.11
N MET A 82 -2.76 8.48 6.32
CA MET A 82 -3.87 9.42 6.32
C MET A 82 -5.02 8.74 7.08
N ASP A 83 -5.07 8.99 8.38
CA ASP A 83 -6.07 8.44 9.27
C ASP A 83 -6.95 9.58 9.84
N PRO A 84 -8.26 9.59 9.57
CA PRO A 84 -9.17 10.60 10.11
C PRO A 84 -9.32 10.53 11.64
N ARG A 85 -9.02 9.39 12.27
CA ARG A 85 -9.04 9.26 13.73
C ARG A 85 -7.75 9.78 14.36
N ASN A 86 -6.64 9.65 13.63
CA ASN A 86 -5.30 10.07 14.06
C ASN A 86 -4.95 9.51 15.45
N ASP A 87 -5.32 8.24 15.68
CA ASP A 87 -5.09 7.56 16.94
C ASP A 87 -3.80 6.72 16.89
N GLU A 88 -3.09 6.67 18.02
CA GLU A 88 -1.78 6.01 18.10
C GLU A 88 -1.85 4.52 17.77
N ALA A 89 -2.92 3.84 18.19
CA ALA A 89 -3.08 2.41 17.96
C ALA A 89 -3.19 2.08 16.47
N THR A 90 -3.90 2.91 15.71
CA THR A 90 -3.99 2.82 14.24
C THR A 90 -2.63 3.06 13.60
N ILE A 91 -1.94 4.13 13.98
CA ILE A 91 -0.64 4.49 13.43
C ILE A 91 0.37 3.35 13.64
N VAL A 92 0.43 2.77 14.85
CA VAL A 92 1.33 1.66 15.17
C VAL A 92 1.04 0.41 14.34
N LYS A 93 -0.24 0.11 14.07
CA LYS A 93 -0.62 -1.05 13.24
C LYS A 93 -0.21 -0.85 11.78
N VAL A 94 -0.43 0.35 11.24
CA VAL A 94 -0.04 0.67 9.86
C VAL A 94 1.49 0.75 9.71
N ASP A 95 2.21 1.29 10.71
CA ASP A 95 3.68 1.25 10.75
C ASP A 95 4.19 -0.20 10.78
N THR A 96 3.56 -1.06 11.58
CA THR A 96 3.92 -2.49 11.64
C THR A 96 3.71 -3.17 10.28
N LEU A 97 2.57 -2.92 9.62
CA LEU A 97 2.30 -3.41 8.27
C LEU A 97 3.36 -2.91 7.29
N PHE A 98 3.70 -1.62 7.32
CA PHE A 98 4.74 -1.06 6.47
C PHE A 98 6.09 -1.77 6.68
N ARG A 99 6.55 -1.89 7.93
CA ARG A 99 7.85 -2.48 8.26
C ARG A 99 7.94 -3.97 7.92
N LYS A 100 6.87 -4.72 8.10
CA LYS A 100 6.89 -6.17 7.88
C LYS A 100 6.62 -6.57 6.43
N VAL A 101 5.79 -5.81 5.72
CA VAL A 101 5.33 -6.18 4.38
C VAL A 101 5.99 -5.34 3.30
N PHE A 102 5.96 -4.02 3.42
CA PHE A 102 6.43 -3.13 2.35
C PHE A 102 7.94 -2.90 2.40
N HIS A 103 8.50 -2.68 3.58
CA HIS A 103 9.93 -2.37 3.73
C HIS A 103 10.85 -3.44 3.11
N PRO A 104 10.65 -4.76 3.33
CA PRO A 104 11.50 -5.77 2.71
C PRO A 104 11.42 -5.76 1.17
N LEU A 105 10.21 -5.55 0.62
CA LEU A 105 10.01 -5.47 -0.83
C LEU A 105 10.67 -4.24 -1.45
N LEU A 106 10.68 -3.12 -0.73
CA LEU A 106 11.30 -1.88 -1.17
C LEU A 106 12.82 -1.94 -1.10
N ASP A 107 13.38 -2.61 -0.08
CA ASP A 107 14.81 -2.86 0.04
C ASP A 107 15.32 -3.75 -1.10
N ASP A 108 14.62 -4.85 -1.39
CA ASP A 108 14.92 -5.74 -2.52
C ASP A 108 14.99 -4.95 -3.84
N LYS A 109 13.99 -4.08 -4.07
CA LYS A 109 13.94 -3.22 -5.26
C LYS A 109 15.08 -2.21 -5.31
N LYS A 110 15.44 -1.62 -4.17
CA LYS A 110 16.56 -0.68 -4.07
C LYS A 110 17.89 -1.36 -4.38
N MET A 111 18.07 -2.59 -3.93
CA MET A 111 19.27 -3.39 -4.21
C MET A 111 19.34 -3.76 -5.69
N ALA A 112 18.24 -4.21 -6.29
CA ALA A 112 18.17 -4.54 -7.72
C ALA A 112 18.43 -3.33 -8.64
N ALA A 113 18.08 -2.11 -8.22
CA ALA A 113 18.36 -0.89 -9.00
C ALA A 113 19.83 -0.44 -8.95
N ARG A 114 20.65 -1.06 -8.10
CA ARG A 114 22.08 -0.71 -7.89
C ARG A 114 23.05 -1.73 -8.51
N SER A 115 22.55 -2.90 -8.91
CA SER A 115 23.28 -3.96 -9.62
C SER A 115 23.24 -3.77 -11.12
#